data_AF-A0A561EJ39-F1
#
_entry.id   AF-A0A561EJ39-F1
#
_cell.length_a   1.000
_cell.length_b   1.000
_cell.length_c   1.000
_cell.angle_alpha   90.00
_cell.angle_beta   90.00
_cell.angle_gamma   90.00
#
_symmetry.space_group_name_H-M   'P 1'
#
loop_
_entity.id
_entity.type
_entity.pdbx_description
1 polymer ?
#
loop_
_entity_poly.entity_id
_entity_poly.type
_entity_poly.pdbx_seq_one_letter_code
_entity_poly.pdbx_strand_id
1 'polypeptide(L)'
;MGDRERLSRLIEHLQPRLHVGGQSHHENGPRRYGPTVSHALAQLVDPKRDRWQPEPINPEQRITAGSIGVLDTRTYAFEYVHDDWLADISGDDLDLTRIAEMTRSR
;
A
#
# COMPACT_ATOMS: atom_id res chain seq x y z
N MET A 1 -10.27 23.48 0.27
CA MET A 1 -10.64 22.16 -0.29
C MET A 1 -9.58 21.19 0.13
N GLY A 2 -9.93 20.21 0.95
CA GLY A 2 -8.98 19.22 1.46
C GLY A 2 -8.56 18.24 0.37
N ASP A 3 -7.40 17.59 0.52
CA ASP A 3 -6.89 16.63 -0.46
C ASP A 3 -7.85 15.47 -0.72
N ARG A 4 -8.61 15.06 0.30
CA ARG A 4 -9.65 14.04 0.19
C ARG A 4 -10.81 14.43 -0.74
N GLU A 5 -11.20 15.71 -0.74
CA GLU A 5 -12.26 16.23 -1.62
C GLU A 5 -11.78 16.35 -3.07
N ARG A 6 -10.49 16.68 -3.28
CA ARG A 6 -9.87 16.66 -4.61
C ARG A 6 -9.82 15.26 -5.18
N LEU A 7 -9.41 14.29 -4.36
CA LEU A 7 -9.34 12.89 -4.76
C LEU A 7 -10.72 12.31 -5.08
N SER A 8 -11.74 12.58 -4.26
CA SER A 8 -13.10 12.10 -4.54
C SER A 8 -13.63 12.66 -5.86
N ARG A 9 -13.42 13.96 -6.13
CA ARG A 9 -13.80 14.57 -7.42
C ARG A 9 -13.04 13.98 -8.60
N LEU A 10 -11.75 13.68 -8.43
CA LEU A 10 -10.96 13.02 -9.49
C LEU A 10 -11.50 11.63 -9.80
N ILE A 11 -11.79 10.83 -8.77
CA ILE A 11 -12.40 9.50 -8.93
C ILE A 11 -13.77 9.61 -9.58
N GLU A 12 -14.58 10.57 -9.14
CA GLU A 12 -15.91 10.83 -9.73
C GLU A 12 -15.81 11.27 -11.19
N HIS A 13 -14.78 12.01 -11.57
CA HIS A 13 -14.57 12.46 -12.95
C HIS A 13 -14.06 11.32 -13.86
N LEU A 14 -13.07 10.55 -13.39
CA LEU A 14 -12.43 9.50 -14.20
C LEU A 14 -13.23 8.20 -14.24
N GLN A 15 -14.02 7.91 -13.19
CA GLN A 15 -14.79 6.68 -13.04
C GLN A 15 -13.98 5.38 -13.32
N PRO A 16 -12.76 5.21 -12.78
CA PRO A 16 -11.99 4.01 -13.03
C PRO A 16 -12.71 2.79 -12.42
N ARG A 17 -12.54 1.59 -13.00
CA ARG A 17 -13.12 0.37 -12.38
C ARG A 17 -12.51 0.08 -11.01
N LEU A 18 -11.22 0.35 -10.86
CA LEU A 18 -10.43 0.19 -9.63
C LEU A 18 -9.54 1.41 -9.42
N HIS A 19 -9.52 1.91 -8.19
CA HIS A 19 -8.56 2.91 -7.70
C HIS A 19 -7.77 2.29 -6.54
N VAL A 20 -6.44 2.38 -6.60
CA VAL A 20 -5.54 2.01 -5.50
C VAL A 20 -4.69 3.22 -5.16
N GLY A 21 -4.83 3.73 -3.93
CA GLY A 21 -4.10 4.90 -3.44
C GLY A 21 -3.12 4.55 -2.31
N GLY A 22 -2.08 5.38 -2.17
CA GLY A 22 -1.27 5.45 -0.95
C GLY A 22 -1.83 6.49 0.04
N GLN A 23 -1.00 6.95 0.98
CA GLN A 23 -1.25 8.10 1.88
C GLN A 23 -2.18 7.88 3.08
N SER A 24 -2.93 6.78 3.13
CA SER A 24 -3.80 6.50 4.29
C SER A 24 -2.99 6.12 5.54
N HIS A 25 -1.75 5.63 5.37
CA HIS A 25 -0.88 5.02 6.40
C HIS A 25 -1.47 3.77 7.07
N HIS A 26 -2.77 3.54 6.96
CA HIS A 26 -3.48 2.32 7.30
C HIS A 26 -4.25 1.81 6.08
N GLU A 27 -4.47 0.50 6.04
CA GLU A 27 -5.41 -0.13 5.13
C GLU A 27 -6.78 0.54 5.19
N ASN A 28 -7.35 0.87 4.03
CA ASN A 28 -8.66 1.51 3.99
C ASN A 28 -9.41 1.18 2.70
N GLY A 29 -10.44 0.34 2.83
CA GLY A 29 -11.28 -0.07 1.72
C GLY A 29 -11.83 -1.49 1.92
N PRO A 30 -12.58 -2.02 0.95
CA PRO A 30 -13.02 -1.34 -0.27
C PRO A 30 -14.05 -0.23 0.02
N ARG A 31 -13.86 0.94 -0.60
CA ARG A 31 -14.88 2.00 -0.69
C ARG A 31 -15.46 2.02 -2.09
N ARG A 32 -16.73 2.44 -2.23
CA ARG A 32 -17.39 2.54 -3.53
C ARG A 32 -17.71 4.00 -3.87
N TYR A 33 -17.34 4.39 -5.09
CA TYR A 33 -17.64 5.69 -5.70
C TYR A 33 -18.30 5.43 -7.05
N GLY A 34 -19.63 5.26 -7.05
CA GLY A 34 -20.36 4.76 -8.21
C GLY A 34 -19.84 3.37 -8.65
N PRO A 35 -19.40 3.20 -9.92
CA PRO A 35 -18.80 1.96 -10.41
C PRO A 35 -17.37 1.73 -9.93
N THR A 36 -16.71 2.75 -9.35
CA THR A 36 -15.34 2.65 -8.89
C THR A 36 -15.27 1.93 -7.55
N VAL A 37 -14.43 0.90 -7.45
CA VAL A 37 -13.96 0.34 -6.17
C VAL A 37 -12.63 0.97 -5.82
N SER A 38 -12.48 1.47 -4.59
CA SER A 38 -11.29 2.17 -4.13
C SER A 38 -10.68 1.48 -2.91
N HIS A 39 -9.39 1.24 -2.98
CA HIS A 39 -8.55 0.74 -1.88
C HIS A 39 -7.48 1.78 -1.56
N ALA A 40 -7.09 1.86 -0.30
CA ALA A 40 -5.85 2.51 0.11
C ALA A 40 -4.95 1.50 0.81
N LEU A 41 -3.68 1.52 0.44
CA LEU A 41 -2.64 0.72 1.07
C LEU A 41 -2.16 1.39 2.35
N ALA A 42 -1.84 0.57 3.35
CA ALA A 42 -1.03 1.01 4.48
C ALA A 42 0.37 1.42 4.00
N GLN A 43 1.11 2.09 4.87
CA GLN A 43 2.49 2.44 4.57
C GLN A 43 3.37 1.18 4.57
N LEU A 44 4.17 0.97 3.52
CA LEU A 44 5.04 -0.22 3.38
C LEU A 44 5.96 -0.41 4.58
N VAL A 45 6.81 0.58 4.82
CA VAL A 45 7.63 0.72 6.02
C VAL A 45 7.60 2.18 6.44
N ASP A 46 7.62 2.46 7.75
CA ASP A 46 7.69 3.83 8.24
C ASP A 46 8.99 4.51 7.78
N PRO A 47 8.98 5.83 7.51
CA PRO A 47 10.13 6.52 6.98
C PRO A 47 11.27 6.45 8.01
N LYS A 48 12.50 6.21 7.56
CA LYS A 48 13.70 6.33 8.41
C LYS A 48 13.77 7.75 8.98
N ARG A 49 14.15 7.85 10.27
CA ARG A 49 14.52 9.06 11.04
C ARG A 49 14.46 10.35 10.21
N ASP A 50 13.44 11.17 10.42
CA ASP A 50 13.58 12.59 10.13
C ASP A 50 14.22 13.30 11.34
N ARG A 51 14.76 14.50 11.13
CA ARG A 51 15.43 15.27 12.20
C ARG A 51 14.48 15.65 13.36
N TRP A 52 13.19 15.40 13.24
CA TRP A 52 12.14 15.81 14.16
C TRP A 52 11.56 14.63 14.97
N GLN A 53 11.76 13.39 14.53
CA GLN A 53 11.42 12.16 15.24
C GLN A 53 12.63 11.20 15.24
N PRO A 54 13.51 11.30 16.25
CA PRO A 54 14.74 10.53 16.32
C PRO A 54 14.53 9.07 16.76
N GLU A 55 13.36 8.71 17.30
CA GLU A 55 13.02 7.34 17.68
C GLU A 55 12.09 6.71 16.63
N PRO A 56 12.44 5.54 16.06
CA PRO A 56 11.56 4.84 15.16
C PRO A 56 10.35 4.28 15.93
N ILE A 57 9.14 4.59 15.45
CA ILE A 57 7.88 4.00 15.97
C ILE A 57 7.83 2.49 15.69
N ASN A 58 8.45 2.08 14.59
CA ASN A 58 8.69 0.68 14.22
C ASN A 58 10.21 0.41 14.27
N PRO A 59 10.76 0.07 15.45
CA PRO A 59 12.21 -0.09 15.64
C PRO A 59 12.79 -1.23 14.79
N GLU A 60 11.96 -2.19 14.39
CA GLU A 60 12.33 -3.31 13.52
C GLU A 60 12.14 -2.99 12.03
N GLN A 61 11.56 -1.85 11.66
CA GLN A 61 11.23 -1.48 10.26
C GLN A 61 10.53 -2.60 9.46
N ARG A 62 9.62 -3.32 10.11
CA ARG A 62 8.85 -4.42 9.50
C ARG A 62 7.82 -3.91 8.51
N ILE A 63 7.51 -4.73 7.51
CA ILE A 63 6.41 -4.46 6.57
C ILE A 63 5.09 -4.34 7.35
N THR A 64 4.35 -3.25 7.13
CA THR A 64 3.03 -3.05 7.75
C THR A 64 1.97 -3.91 7.06
N ALA A 65 1.13 -4.59 7.84
CA ALA A 65 -0.02 -5.32 7.29
C ALA A 65 -0.92 -4.39 6.45
N GLY A 66 -1.40 -4.88 5.31
CA GLY A 66 -2.25 -4.11 4.39
C GLY A 66 -1.49 -3.07 3.53
N SER A 67 -0.15 -3.06 3.57
CA SER A 67 0.68 -2.20 2.72
C SER A 67 0.96 -2.78 1.33
N ILE A 68 0.66 -4.06 1.13
CA ILE A 68 0.78 -4.78 -0.14
C ILE A 68 -0.59 -5.32 -0.50
N GLY A 69 -0.91 -5.30 -1.79
CA GLY A 69 -2.09 -5.96 -2.33
C GLY A 69 -1.81 -6.59 -3.68
N VAL A 70 -2.60 -7.61 -4.02
CA VAL A 70 -2.55 -8.32 -5.29
C VAL A 70 -3.75 -7.91 -6.13
N LEU A 71 -3.48 -7.55 -7.39
CA LEU A 71 -4.51 -7.22 -8.38
C LEU A 71 -4.57 -8.32 -9.44
N ASP A 72 -5.71 -9.00 -9.55
CA ASP A 72 -6.04 -9.78 -10.73
C ASP A 72 -6.40 -8.81 -11.87
N THR A 73 -5.52 -8.67 -12.85
CA THR A 73 -5.70 -7.74 -13.98
C THR A 73 -6.80 -8.16 -14.95
N ARG A 74 -7.27 -9.41 -14.89
CA ARG A 74 -8.38 -9.91 -15.70
C ARG A 74 -9.73 -9.56 -15.09
N THR A 75 -9.87 -9.71 -13.77
CA THR A 75 -11.15 -9.49 -13.06
C THR A 75 -11.23 -8.15 -12.35
N TYR A 76 -10.10 -7.46 -12.18
CA TYR A 76 -9.91 -6.30 -11.31
C TYR A 76 -10.19 -6.60 -9.83
N ALA A 77 -10.16 -7.87 -9.42
CA ALA A 77 -10.20 -8.24 -8.01
C ALA A 77 -8.91 -7.78 -7.32
N PHE A 78 -9.06 -7.11 -6.18
CA PHE A 78 -7.96 -6.64 -5.37
C PHE A 78 -8.07 -7.23 -3.97
N GLU A 79 -6.98 -7.78 -3.47
CA GLU A 79 -6.89 -8.36 -2.13
C GLU A 79 -5.65 -7.83 -1.40
N TYR A 80 -5.80 -7.56 -0.11
CA TYR A 80 -4.68 -7.19 0.75
C TYR A 80 -3.89 -8.44 1.12
N VAL A 81 -2.57 -8.30 1.15
CA VAL A 81 -1.68 -9.36 1.61
C VAL A 81 -1.43 -9.17 3.10
N HIS A 82 -1.75 -10.21 3.88
CA HIS A 82 -1.66 -10.22 5.34
C HIS A 82 -0.75 -11.31 5.89
N ASP A 83 -0.04 -12.03 5.02
CA ASP A 83 0.80 -13.14 5.44
C ASP A 83 1.89 -12.68 6.41
N ASP A 84 1.91 -13.28 7.61
CA ASP A 84 2.81 -12.89 8.70
C ASP A 84 4.29 -12.99 8.32
N TRP A 85 4.65 -13.90 7.40
CA TRP A 85 6.04 -14.05 6.94
C TRP A 85 6.57 -12.80 6.22
N LEU A 86 5.69 -11.96 5.65
CA LEU A 86 6.11 -10.69 5.05
C LEU A 86 6.53 -9.68 6.10
N ALA A 87 5.95 -9.73 7.30
CA ALA A 87 6.36 -8.87 8.39
C ALA A 87 7.81 -9.16 8.82
N ASP A 88 8.36 -10.34 8.53
CA ASP A 88 9.75 -10.68 8.84
C ASP A 88 10.75 -9.98 7.90
N ILE A 89 10.30 -9.43 6.78
CA ILE A 89 11.11 -8.56 5.91
C ILE A 89 11.23 -7.18 6.58
N SER A 90 12.46 -6.76 6.85
CA SER A 90 12.77 -5.52 7.57
C SER A 90 13.94 -4.77 6.95
N GLY A 91 13.97 -3.45 7.14
CA GLY A 91 15.17 -2.63 6.92
C GLY A 91 15.76 -2.70 5.50
N ASP A 92 17.10 -2.65 5.40
CA ASP A 92 17.85 -2.60 4.12
C ASP A 92 17.71 -3.86 3.25
N ASP A 93 17.01 -4.91 3.73
CA ASP A 93 16.66 -6.10 2.94
C ASP A 93 15.46 -5.88 2.01
N LEU A 94 14.78 -4.73 2.12
CA LEU A 94 13.69 -4.31 1.24
C LEU A 94 14.21 -3.76 -0.10
N ASP A 95 15.21 -4.43 -0.68
CA ASP A 95 15.55 -4.27 -2.09
C ASP A 95 14.55 -5.08 -2.93
N LEU A 96 13.44 -4.42 -3.28
CA LEU A 96 12.37 -4.99 -4.10
C LEU A 96 12.88 -5.54 -5.44
N THR A 97 14.00 -5.02 -5.95
CA THR A 97 14.65 -5.50 -7.18
C THR A 97 15.26 -6.87 -6.95
N ARG A 98 16.03 -7.03 -5.86
CA ARG A 98 16.68 -8.29 -5.49
C ARG A 98 15.67 -9.39 -5.15
N ILE A 99 14.57 -9.04 -4.49
CA ILE A 99 13.49 -9.99 -4.17
C ILE A 99 12.81 -10.49 -5.46
N ALA A 100 12.57 -9.62 -6.43
CA ALA A 100 11.99 -10.00 -7.72
C ALA A 100 12.92 -10.92 -8.54
N GLU A 101 14.23 -10.73 -8.45
CA GLU A 101 15.25 -11.57 -9.11
C GLU A 101 15.35 -12.98 -8.49
N MET A 102 15.30 -13.08 -7.16
CA MET A 102 15.32 -14.38 -6.46
C MET A 102 14.08 -15.23 -6.79
N THR A 103 12.94 -14.60 -7.05
CA THR A 103 11.68 -15.29 -7.35
C THR A 103 11.64 -15.82 -8.80
N ARG A 104 12.40 -15.23 -9.73
CA ARG A 104 12.53 -15.71 -11.12
C ARG A 104 13.50 -16.88 -11.30
N SER A 105 14.25 -17.23 -10.26
CA SER A 105 15.26 -18.30 -10.31
C SER A 105 14.77 -19.62 -9.70
N ARG A 106 13.46 -19.74 -9.44
CA ARG A 106 12.75 -20.98 -9.09
C ARG A 106 11.85 -21.39 -10.24
#